data_AF-A0A171B878-F1
#
_entry.id   AF-A0A171B878-F1
#
_cell.length_a   1.000
_cell.length_b   1.000
_cell.length_c   1.000
_cell.angle_alpha   90.00
_cell.angle_beta   90.00
_cell.angle_gamma   90.00
#
_symmetry.space_group_name_H-M   'P 1'
#
loop_
_entity.id
_entity.type
_entity.pdbx_description
1 polymer ?
#
loop_
_entity_poly.entity_id
_entity_poly.type
_entity_poly.pdbx_seq_one_letter_code
_entity_poly.pdbx_strand_id
1 'polypeptide(L)'
;MTESSEQPKRPEQPEQSEPSERSGRPGLAALQRRLAEFAAARRWQPYHTPKNLAAALSVEASELLEIFQWLTPEESARVMADPGTAHRVRDEIADVLAYLLQLCEVLGVDPLTALEEKIDRNEQRFPAGE
;
A
#
# COMPACT_ATOMS: atom_id res chain seq x y z
N MET A 1 -53.37 41.31 17.31
CA MET A 1 -52.30 40.44 17.86
C MET A 1 -52.46 39.09 17.20
N THR A 2 -51.69 38.84 16.15
CA THR A 2 -51.56 37.52 15.51
C THR A 2 -50.11 37.44 15.05
N GLU A 3 -49.40 36.49 15.64
CA GLU A 3 -47.95 36.33 15.66
C GLU A 3 -47.35 36.07 14.26
N SER A 4 -46.22 36.73 14.02
CA SER A 4 -45.32 36.46 12.90
C SER A 4 -44.48 35.24 13.25
N SER A 5 -44.77 34.07 12.66
CA SER A 5 -43.93 32.87 12.82
C SER A 5 -42.80 32.89 11.79
N GLU A 6 -41.62 33.28 12.24
CA GLU A 6 -40.36 33.20 11.49
C GLU A 6 -39.83 31.76 11.57
N GLN A 7 -39.74 31.06 10.43
CA GLN A 7 -39.12 29.74 10.36
C GLN A 7 -37.59 29.89 10.40
N PRO A 8 -36.86 29.11 11.23
CA PRO A 8 -35.40 29.20 11.25
C PRO A 8 -34.83 28.51 9.99
N LYS A 9 -33.96 29.23 9.28
CA LYS A 9 -33.11 28.66 8.23
C LYS A 9 -32.24 27.54 8.82
N ARG A 10 -32.34 26.35 8.23
CA ARG A 10 -31.46 25.21 8.52
C ARG A 10 -30.01 25.61 8.21
N PRO A 11 -29.03 25.33 9.10
CA PRO A 11 -27.64 25.63 8.81
C PRO A 11 -27.15 24.73 7.67
N GLU A 12 -26.56 25.34 6.65
CA GLU A 12 -25.81 24.65 5.61
C GLU A 12 -24.68 23.87 6.30
N GLN A 13 -24.70 22.55 6.14
CA GLN A 13 -23.60 21.70 6.59
C GLN A 13 -22.39 22.01 5.71
N PRO A 14 -21.18 22.17 6.28
CA PRO A 14 -20.00 22.39 5.48
C PRO A 14 -19.76 21.17 4.60
N GLU A 15 -19.63 21.41 3.29
CA GLU A 15 -19.11 20.43 2.34
C GLU A 15 -17.86 19.82 2.95
N GLN A 16 -17.94 18.52 3.25
CA GLN A 16 -16.79 17.73 3.63
C GLN A 16 -15.91 17.67 2.38
N SER A 17 -14.97 18.60 2.30
CA SER A 17 -13.89 18.59 1.34
C SER A 17 -13.18 17.25 1.46
N GLU A 18 -13.41 16.37 0.48
CA GLU A 18 -12.65 15.14 0.30
C GLU A 18 -11.15 15.46 0.36
N PRO A 19 -10.31 14.61 0.95
CA PRO A 19 -8.88 14.86 0.98
C PRO A 19 -8.36 14.83 -0.46
N SER A 20 -8.07 16.03 -0.98
CA SER A 20 -7.35 16.28 -2.23
C SER A 20 -6.33 15.17 -2.48
N GLU A 21 -6.57 14.35 -3.51
CA GLU A 21 -5.55 13.45 -4.04
C GLU A 21 -4.27 14.26 -4.20
N ARG A 22 -3.17 13.80 -3.57
CA ARG A 22 -1.87 14.46 -3.65
C ARG A 22 -1.46 14.52 -5.13
N SER A 23 -1.70 15.67 -5.79
CA SER A 23 -1.70 15.84 -7.25
C SER A 23 -0.31 15.78 -7.91
N GLY A 24 0.56 14.87 -7.47
CA GLY A 24 1.89 14.66 -8.03
C GLY A 24 2.55 13.33 -7.65
N ARG A 25 1.87 12.41 -6.95
CA ARG A 25 2.43 11.08 -6.69
C ARG A 25 2.14 10.15 -7.86
N PRO A 26 3.13 9.37 -8.34
CA PRO A 26 2.88 8.36 -9.36
C PRO A 26 1.94 7.29 -8.79
N GLY A 27 0.92 6.93 -9.57
CA GLY A 27 0.07 5.78 -9.26
C GLY A 27 0.85 4.46 -9.37
N LEU A 28 0.29 3.39 -8.82
CA LEU A 28 0.95 2.07 -8.78
C LEU A 28 1.38 1.59 -10.17
N ALA A 29 0.51 1.73 -11.17
CA ALA A 29 0.82 1.38 -12.55
C ALA A 29 1.99 2.18 -13.14
N ALA A 30 2.17 3.45 -12.72
CA ALA A 30 3.31 4.25 -13.14
C ALA A 30 4.62 3.78 -12.49
N LEU A 31 4.58 3.36 -11.23
CA LEU A 31 5.72 2.76 -10.54
C LEU A 31 6.11 1.40 -11.14
N GLN A 32 5.13 0.55 -11.45
CA GLN A 32 5.36 -0.75 -12.09
C GLN A 32 6.02 -0.59 -13.46
N ARG A 33 5.55 0.34 -14.30
CA ARG A 33 6.21 0.67 -15.58
C ARG A 33 7.65 1.13 -15.37
N ARG A 34 7.89 2.02 -14.40
CA ARG A 34 9.24 2.50 -14.08
C ARG A 34 10.18 1.37 -13.62
N LEU A 35 9.68 0.37 -12.89
CA LEU A 35 10.43 -0.84 -12.54
C LEU A 35 10.75 -1.69 -13.78
N ALA A 36 9.78 -1.89 -14.66
CA ALA A 36 9.98 -2.62 -15.92
C ALA A 36 11.04 -1.95 -16.80
N GLU A 37 10.98 -0.61 -16.95
CA GLU A 37 11.98 0.19 -17.66
C GLU A 37 13.37 0.09 -17.02
N PHE A 38 13.43 0.14 -15.68
CA PHE A 38 14.67 0.01 -14.93
C PHE A 38 15.34 -1.36 -15.15
N ALA A 39 14.55 -2.44 -15.14
CA ALA A 39 15.00 -3.79 -15.40
C ALA A 39 15.43 -3.97 -16.87
N ALA A 40 14.68 -3.39 -17.80
CA ALA A 40 14.97 -3.46 -19.23
C ALA A 40 16.28 -2.76 -19.59
N ALA A 41 16.54 -1.58 -19.02
CA ALA A 41 17.81 -0.86 -19.19
C ALA A 41 19.02 -1.69 -18.73
N ARG A 42 18.82 -2.67 -17.85
CA ARG A 42 19.87 -3.56 -17.32
C ARG A 42 19.84 -4.96 -17.93
N ARG A 43 18.92 -5.24 -18.85
CA ARG A 43 18.71 -6.57 -19.47
C ARG A 43 18.47 -7.65 -18.41
N TRP A 44 17.68 -7.35 -17.39
CA TRP A 44 17.40 -8.26 -16.29
C TRP A 44 16.27 -9.26 -16.56
N GLN A 45 15.54 -9.10 -17.66
CA GLN A 45 14.43 -9.98 -18.03
C GLN A 45 14.77 -11.49 -18.00
N PRO A 46 15.96 -11.97 -18.40
CA PRO A 46 16.30 -13.39 -18.28
C PRO A 46 16.32 -13.93 -16.84
N TYR A 47 16.54 -13.05 -15.85
CA TYR A 47 16.59 -13.41 -14.43
C TYR A 47 15.22 -13.28 -13.76
N HIS A 48 14.30 -12.51 -14.34
CA HIS A 48 12.95 -12.25 -13.84
C HIS A 48 11.99 -13.42 -14.15
N THR A 49 12.41 -14.64 -13.85
CA THR A 49 11.49 -15.79 -13.87
C THR A 49 10.56 -15.70 -12.66
N PRO A 50 9.31 -16.21 -12.74
CA PRO A 50 8.39 -16.20 -11.59
C PRO A 50 8.99 -16.80 -10.32
N LYS A 51 9.77 -17.89 -10.46
CA LYS A 51 10.47 -18.53 -9.34
C LYS A 51 11.48 -17.58 -8.68
N ASN A 52 12.30 -16.90 -9.48
CA ASN A 52 13.33 -16.02 -8.94
C ASN A 52 12.72 -14.79 -8.27
N LEU A 53 11.69 -14.21 -8.88
CA LEU A 53 11.00 -13.04 -8.31
C LEU A 53 10.26 -13.40 -7.02
N ALA A 54 9.61 -14.56 -6.95
CA ALA A 54 8.99 -15.04 -5.71
C ALA A 54 10.03 -15.32 -4.61
N ALA A 55 11.20 -15.85 -4.97
CA ALA A 55 12.30 -16.04 -4.03
C ALA A 55 12.84 -14.70 -3.52
N ALA A 56 13.09 -13.73 -4.41
CA ALA A 56 13.56 -12.39 -4.05
C ALA A 56 12.54 -11.68 -3.14
N LEU A 57 11.25 -11.71 -3.48
CA LEU A 57 10.17 -11.20 -2.63
C LEU A 57 10.22 -11.79 -1.21
N SER A 58 10.48 -13.09 -1.08
CA SER A 58 10.60 -13.75 0.23
C SER A 58 11.85 -13.31 1.00
N VAL A 59 12.94 -12.99 0.31
CA VAL A 59 14.16 -12.45 0.93
C VAL A 59 13.89 -11.06 1.48
N GLU A 60 13.34 -10.14 0.70
CA GLU A 60 13.05 -8.77 1.18
C GLU A 60 12.02 -8.75 2.32
N ALA A 61 11.03 -9.65 2.28
CA ALA A 61 10.11 -9.81 3.40
C ALA A 61 10.81 -10.30 4.68
N SER A 62 11.88 -11.08 4.54
CA SER A 62 12.72 -11.53 5.66
C SER A 62 13.67 -10.43 6.15
N GLU A 63 14.19 -9.58 5.25
CA GLU A 63 14.96 -8.39 5.61
C GLU A 63 14.10 -7.38 6.39
N LEU A 64 12.85 -7.17 5.95
CA LEU A 64 11.85 -6.42 6.72
C LEU A 64 11.66 -7.02 8.12
N LEU A 65 11.46 -8.34 8.21
CA LEU A 65 11.28 -9.03 9.50
C LEU A 65 12.49 -8.89 10.42
N GLU A 66 13.71 -8.89 9.88
CA GLU A 66 14.95 -8.79 10.64
C GLU A 66 14.99 -7.53 11.52
N ILE A 67 14.39 -6.43 11.04
CA ILE A 67 14.31 -5.16 11.78
C ILE A 67 13.50 -5.33 13.08
N PHE A 68 12.50 -6.21 13.08
CA PHE A 68 11.56 -6.40 14.19
C PHE A 68 11.91 -7.58 15.10
N GLN A 69 12.78 -8.50 14.65
CA GLN A 69 12.91 -9.85 15.23
C GLN A 69 13.25 -9.88 16.73
N TRP A 70 13.91 -8.85 17.26
CA TRP A 70 14.31 -8.76 18.68
C TRP A 70 13.58 -7.66 19.46
N LEU A 71 12.62 -6.97 18.84
CA LEU A 71 11.89 -5.89 19.48
C LEU A 71 10.76 -6.46 20.35
N THR A 72 10.56 -5.86 21.53
CA THR A 72 9.32 -6.03 22.28
C THR A 72 8.12 -5.45 21.51
N PRO A 73 6.87 -5.82 21.85
CA PRO A 73 5.69 -5.19 21.27
C PRO A 73 5.70 -3.66 21.38
N GLU A 74 6.13 -3.11 22.51
CA GLU A 74 6.19 -1.66 22.74
C GLU A 74 7.27 -0.97 21.90
N GLU A 75 8.41 -1.61 21.71
CA GLU A 75 9.50 -1.11 20.85
C GLU A 75 9.12 -1.19 19.37
N SER A 76 8.52 -2.31 18.92
CA SER A 76 8.09 -2.47 17.54
C SER A 76 7.05 -1.43 17.13
N ALA A 77 6.12 -1.07 18.02
CA ALA A 77 5.16 0.02 17.81
C ALA A 77 5.83 1.40 17.64
N ARG A 78 7.07 1.57 18.12
CA ARG A 78 7.86 2.81 18.03
C ARG A 78 9.04 2.70 17.07
N VAL A 79 9.13 1.63 16.26
CA VAL A 79 10.25 1.40 15.31
C VAL A 79 10.50 2.58 14.37
N MET A 80 9.46 3.37 14.08
CA MET A 80 9.56 4.53 13.19
C MET A 80 10.06 5.81 13.88
N ALA A 81 10.22 5.81 15.21
CA ALA A 81 10.67 6.96 15.99
C ALA A 81 12.21 7.14 15.96
N ASP A 82 12.96 6.05 15.80
CA ASP A 82 14.40 6.11 15.52
C ASP A 82 14.62 6.29 14.01
N PRO A 83 15.30 7.36 13.56
CA PRO A 83 15.57 7.58 12.13
C PRO A 83 16.33 6.44 11.46
N GLY A 84 17.20 5.73 12.20
CA GLY A 84 17.98 4.61 11.68
C GLY A 84 17.08 3.43 11.27
N THR A 85 16.29 2.90 12.21
CA THR A 85 15.33 1.83 11.90
C THR A 85 14.23 2.29 10.96
N ALA A 86 13.75 3.53 11.07
CA ALA A 86 12.70 4.05 10.22
C ALA A 86 13.09 4.14 8.75
N HIS A 87 14.37 4.39 8.43
CA HIS A 87 14.84 4.36 7.05
C HIS A 87 14.82 2.93 6.50
N ARG A 88 15.39 1.98 7.25
CA ARG A 88 15.40 0.56 6.86
C ARG A 88 13.99 0.03 6.60
N VAL A 89 13.04 0.27 7.51
CA VAL A 89 11.65 -0.18 7.34
C VAL A 89 11.04 0.35 6.02
N ARG A 90 11.33 1.59 5.65
CA ARG A 90 10.81 2.17 4.39
C ARG A 90 11.42 1.51 3.17
N ASP A 91 12.71 1.22 3.22
CA ASP A 91 13.44 0.59 2.11
C ASP A 91 12.94 -0.85 1.92
N GLU A 92 12.89 -1.66 2.99
CA GLU A 92 12.43 -3.06 2.87
C GLU A 92 10.96 -3.17 2.46
N ILE A 93 10.09 -2.25 2.90
CA ILE A 93 8.71 -2.19 2.41
C ILE A 93 8.68 -1.87 0.91
N ALA A 94 9.55 -0.96 0.45
CA ALA A 94 9.62 -0.60 -0.96
C ALA A 94 10.16 -1.77 -1.81
N ASP A 95 11.13 -2.52 -1.30
CA ASP A 95 11.71 -3.67 -1.99
C ASP A 95 10.73 -4.85 -2.07
N VAL A 96 10.01 -5.15 -0.98
CA VAL A 96 8.87 -6.09 -1.00
C VAL A 96 7.85 -5.69 -2.06
N LEU A 97 7.44 -4.42 -2.09
CA LEU A 97 6.50 -3.93 -3.09
C LEU A 97 7.06 -4.03 -4.51
N ALA A 98 8.35 -3.70 -4.70
CA ALA A 98 8.98 -3.73 -6.00
C ALA A 98 9.03 -5.15 -6.59
N TYR A 99 9.41 -6.17 -5.81
CA TYR A 99 9.40 -7.54 -6.31
C TYR A 99 8.00 -8.11 -6.48
N LEU A 100 7.04 -7.71 -5.64
CA LEU A 100 5.64 -8.08 -5.86
C LEU A 100 5.13 -7.54 -7.19
N LEU A 101 5.37 -6.26 -7.50
CA LEU A 101 4.95 -5.64 -8.77
C LEU A 101 5.64 -6.28 -9.98
N GLN A 102 6.92 -6.61 -9.88
CA GLN A 102 7.64 -7.30 -10.95
C GLN A 102 7.15 -8.73 -11.15
N LEU A 103 6.80 -9.44 -10.08
CA LEU A 103 6.18 -10.77 -10.15
C LEU A 103 4.81 -10.70 -10.82
N CYS A 104 3.98 -9.72 -10.42
CA CYS A 104 2.69 -9.44 -11.04
C CYS A 104 2.82 -9.15 -12.54
N GLU A 105 3.79 -8.33 -12.95
CA GLU A 105 4.08 -8.04 -14.36
C GLU A 105 4.36 -9.32 -15.16
N VAL A 106 5.24 -10.19 -14.67
CA VAL A 106 5.62 -11.43 -15.37
C VAL A 106 4.47 -12.46 -15.39
N LEU A 107 3.60 -12.45 -14.38
CA LEU A 107 2.45 -13.34 -14.29
C LEU A 107 1.18 -12.79 -14.97
N GLY A 108 1.16 -11.52 -15.39
CA GLY A 108 -0.03 -10.87 -15.93
C GLY A 108 -1.14 -10.66 -14.89
N VAL A 109 -0.77 -10.41 -13.63
CA VAL A 109 -1.70 -10.17 -12.53
C VAL A 109 -1.79 -8.66 -12.26
N ASP A 110 -3.00 -8.12 -12.22
CA ASP A 110 -3.22 -6.77 -11.66
C ASP A 110 -3.36 -6.88 -10.13
N PRO A 111 -2.40 -6.35 -9.36
CA PRO A 111 -2.43 -6.46 -7.90
C PRO A 111 -3.59 -5.69 -7.25
N LEU A 112 -4.10 -4.61 -7.87
CA LEU A 112 -5.21 -3.84 -7.30
C LEU A 112 -6.52 -4.61 -7.44
N THR A 113 -6.80 -5.10 -8.66
CA THR A 113 -7.95 -5.98 -8.91
C THR A 113 -7.89 -7.24 -8.03
N ALA A 114 -6.71 -7.88 -7.93
CA ALA A 114 -6.55 -9.08 -7.11
C ALA A 114 -6.79 -8.82 -5.61
N LEU A 115 -6.42 -7.65 -5.10
CA LEU A 115 -6.65 -7.25 -3.71
C LEU A 115 -8.13 -6.92 -3.46
N GLU A 116 -8.77 -6.19 -4.37
CA GLU A 116 -10.21 -5.85 -4.30
C GLU A 116 -11.05 -7.14 -4.19
N GLU A 117 -10.90 -8.07 -5.13
CA GLU A 117 -11.62 -9.34 -5.08
C GLU A 117 -11.30 -10.16 -3.82
N LYS A 118 -10.08 -10.03 -3.27
CA LYS A 118 -9.68 -10.72 -2.05
C LYS A 118 -10.35 -10.11 -0.81
N ILE A 119 -10.53 -8.79 -0.79
CA ILE A 119 -11.26 -8.08 0.27
C ILE A 119 -12.73 -8.53 0.26
N ASP A 120 -13.40 -8.54 -0.89
CA ASP A 120 -14.80 -8.99 -1.00
C ASP A 120 -15.00 -10.41 -0.44
N ARG A 121 -14.09 -11.33 -0.80
CA ARG A 121 -14.11 -12.71 -0.27
C ARG A 121 -13.84 -12.75 1.24
N ASN A 122 -13.01 -11.85 1.76
CA ASN A 122 -12.71 -11.81 3.19
C ASN A 122 -13.89 -11.25 4.00
N GLU A 123 -14.59 -10.23 3.51
CA GLU A 123 -15.79 -9.68 4.16
C GLU A 123 -16.91 -10.72 4.27
N GLN A 124 -17.09 -11.55 3.23
CA GLN A 124 -18.03 -12.67 3.28
C GLN A 124 -17.59 -13.78 4.26
N ARG A 125 -16.28 -14.04 4.35
CA ARG A 125 -15.72 -15.09 5.22
C ARG A 125 -15.68 -14.66 6.69
N PHE A 126 -15.50 -13.38 6.95
CA PHE A 126 -15.34 -12.78 8.27
C PHE A 126 -16.25 -11.55 8.37
N PRO A 127 -17.58 -11.75 8.48
CA PRO A 127 -18.51 -10.64 8.62
C PRO A 127 -18.20 -9.85 9.89
N ALA A 128 -18.39 -8.53 9.84
CA ALA A 128 -18.34 -7.71 11.04
C ALA A 128 -19.40 -8.22 12.03
N GLY A 129 -19.01 -8.40 13.29
CA GLY A 129 -19.99 -8.61 14.35
C GLY A 129 -20.88 -7.36 14.50
N GLU A 130 -22.13 -7.56 14.93
CA GLU A 130 -23.01 -6.47 15.37
C GLU A 130 -22.46 -5.78 16.63
#